data_AF-A0A1G8MFE6-F1
#
_entry.id   AF-A0A1G8MFE6-F1
#
_cell.length_a   1.000
_cell.length_b   1.000
_cell.length_c   1.000
_cell.angle_alpha   90.00
_cell.angle_beta   90.00
_cell.angle_gamma   90.00
#
_symmetry.space_group_name_H-M   'P 1'
#
loop_
_entity.id
_entity.type
_entity.pdbx_description
1 polymer ?
#
loop_
_entity_poly.entity_id
_entity_poly.type
_entity_poly.pdbx_seq_one_letter_code
_entity_poly.pdbx_strand_id
1 'polypeptide(L)'
;MISALKLVPAWACAVMALIVALAVGLGYQTIQLSGVRTDYADYKTDIATKAQQASEKARETEQQRQRDIDQVRNDAADQKQKDDALAAQQHADNDSLRDQIGKLLTDRAALNSRLAARGKTINDLTDLLAELRSEADGYAGELATALTASRRAGLACERSYQSLIKH
;
A
#
# COMPACT_ATOMS: atom_id res chain seq x y z
N MET A 1 -52.18 -66.77 40.39
CA MET A 1 -50.75 -66.66 40.01
C MET A 1 -50.07 -65.53 40.79
N ILE A 2 -50.04 -65.57 42.14
CA ILE A 2 -49.45 -64.50 42.99
C ILE A 2 -48.50 -65.08 44.07
N SER A 3 -48.25 -66.39 44.11
CA SER A 3 -47.52 -67.02 45.23
C SER A 3 -46.03 -67.30 45.00
N ALA A 4 -45.41 -66.77 43.94
CA ALA A 4 -43.97 -66.95 43.70
C ALA A 4 -43.08 -65.88 44.37
N LEU A 5 -43.67 -64.84 44.98
CA LEU A 5 -42.91 -63.69 45.50
C LEU A 5 -42.38 -63.84 46.94
N LYS A 6 -42.67 -64.95 47.64
CA LYS A 6 -42.36 -65.10 49.08
C LYS A 6 -41.03 -65.79 49.41
N LEU A 7 -40.19 -66.06 48.40
CA LEU A 7 -38.87 -66.66 48.61
C LEU A 7 -37.71 -65.71 48.23
N VAL A 8 -37.97 -64.40 48.16
CA VAL A 8 -36.90 -63.41 48.08
C VAL A 8 -36.77 -62.80 49.48
N PRO A 9 -35.66 -63.05 50.19
CA PRO A 9 -35.47 -62.46 51.50
C PRO A 9 -35.35 -60.93 51.35
N ALA A 10 -35.91 -60.17 52.28
CA ALA A 10 -36.05 -58.71 52.17
C ALA A 10 -34.72 -57.98 51.87
N TRP A 11 -33.58 -58.55 52.28
CA TRP A 11 -32.24 -58.03 51.96
C TRP A 11 -31.90 -58.10 50.46
N ALA A 12 -32.38 -59.10 49.72
CA ALA A 12 -32.10 -59.22 48.29
C ALA A 12 -32.86 -58.16 47.45
N CYS A 13 -34.09 -57.82 47.85
CA CYS A 13 -34.82 -56.69 47.26
C CYS A 13 -34.12 -55.35 47.54
N ALA A 14 -33.59 -55.17 48.75
CA ALA A 14 -32.85 -53.97 49.11
C ALA A 14 -31.55 -53.83 48.29
N VAL A 15 -30.80 -54.92 48.08
CA VAL A 15 -29.58 -54.93 47.25
C VAL A 15 -29.90 -54.61 45.79
N MET A 16 -30.94 -55.20 45.21
CA MET A 16 -31.36 -54.89 43.83
C MET A 16 -31.77 -53.43 43.66
N ALA A 17 -32.51 -52.86 44.62
CA ALA A 17 -32.87 -51.45 44.59
C ALA A 17 -31.63 -50.53 44.66
N LEU A 18 -30.63 -50.92 45.46
CA LEU A 18 -29.37 -50.20 45.60
C LEU A 18 -28.56 -50.24 44.29
N ILE A 19 -28.49 -51.40 43.63
CA ILE A 19 -27.82 -51.56 42.31
C ILE A 19 -28.50 -50.69 41.25
N VAL A 20 -29.84 -50.70 41.19
CA VAL A 20 -30.59 -49.86 40.24
C VAL A 20 -30.35 -48.37 40.52
N ALA A 21 -30.38 -47.95 41.78
CA ALA A 21 -30.09 -46.57 42.15
C ALA A 21 -28.67 -46.13 41.74
N LEU A 22 -27.68 -47.02 41.90
CA LEU A 22 -26.29 -46.78 41.54
C LEU A 22 -26.11 -46.71 40.01
N ALA A 23 -26.77 -47.58 39.26
CA ALA A 23 -26.78 -47.56 37.80
C ALA A 23 -27.42 -46.27 37.23
N VAL A 24 -28.54 -45.84 37.82
CA VAL A 24 -29.21 -44.58 37.45
C VAL A 24 -28.33 -43.36 37.78
N GLY A 25 -27.68 -43.35 38.96
CA GLY A 25 -26.77 -42.28 39.36
C GLY A 25 -25.56 -42.13 38.43
N LEU A 26 -24.93 -43.26 38.06
CA LEU A 26 -23.81 -43.28 37.10
C LEU A 26 -24.28 -42.89 35.68
N GLY A 27 -25.46 -43.33 35.27
CA GLY A 27 -26.08 -42.93 34.00
C GLY A 27 -26.31 -41.42 33.92
N TYR A 28 -26.81 -40.82 34.99
CA TYR A 28 -27.00 -39.37 35.06
C TYR A 28 -25.69 -38.58 34.96
N GLN A 29 -24.65 -39.01 35.68
CA GLN A 29 -23.33 -38.37 35.63
C GLN A 29 -22.69 -38.46 34.23
N THR A 30 -22.81 -39.60 33.56
CA THR A 30 -22.25 -39.79 32.21
C THR A 30 -22.96 -38.93 31.16
N ILE A 31 -24.29 -38.80 31.24
CA ILE A 31 -25.08 -37.90 30.36
C ILE A 31 -24.65 -36.45 30.57
N GLN A 32 -24.55 -35.99 31.82
CA GLN A 32 -24.13 -34.61 32.13
C GLN A 32 -22.71 -34.31 31.63
N LEU A 33 -21.75 -35.21 31.89
CA LEU A 33 -20.37 -35.08 31.41
C LEU A 33 -20.28 -35.04 29.89
N SER A 34 -21.11 -35.84 29.21
CA SER A 34 -21.15 -35.86 27.74
C SER A 34 -21.69 -34.54 27.17
N GLY A 35 -22.74 -33.97 27.77
CA GLY A 35 -23.30 -32.67 27.37
C GLY A 35 -22.30 -31.52 27.55
N VAL A 36 -21.63 -31.45 28.71
CA VAL A 36 -20.61 -30.43 28.94
C VAL A 36 -19.43 -30.56 27.95
N ARG A 37 -19.07 -31.80 27.58
CA ARG A 37 -17.98 -32.05 26.62
C ARG A 37 -18.37 -31.61 25.21
N THR A 38 -19.61 -31.84 24.77
CA THR A 38 -20.11 -31.38 23.48
C THR A 38 -20.23 -29.87 23.44
N ASP A 39 -20.78 -29.24 24.49
CA ASP A 39 -20.90 -27.79 24.58
C ASP A 39 -19.53 -27.10 24.54
N TYR A 40 -18.54 -27.69 25.21
CA TYR A 40 -17.18 -27.18 25.18
C TYR A 40 -16.49 -27.38 23.82
N ALA A 41 -16.75 -28.50 23.15
CA ALA A 41 -16.27 -28.75 21.79
C ALA A 41 -16.89 -27.73 20.81
N ASP A 42 -18.20 -27.55 20.85
CA ASP A 42 -18.93 -26.60 20.03
C ASP A 42 -18.44 -25.17 20.28
N TYR A 43 -18.29 -24.77 21.54
CA TYR A 43 -17.73 -23.46 21.92
C TYR A 43 -16.32 -23.24 21.35
N LYS A 44 -15.45 -24.26 21.42
CA LYS A 44 -14.11 -24.18 20.82
C LYS A 44 -14.17 -24.02 19.30
N THR A 45 -15.06 -24.75 18.63
CA THR A 45 -15.21 -24.62 17.18
C THR A 45 -15.79 -23.27 16.78
N ASP A 46 -16.75 -22.73 17.53
CA ASP A 46 -17.32 -21.40 17.31
C ASP A 46 -16.28 -20.30 17.51
N ILE A 47 -15.43 -20.39 18.54
CA ILE A 47 -14.30 -19.47 18.69
C ILE A 47 -13.32 -19.61 17.54
N ALA A 48 -12.96 -20.83 17.14
CA ALA A 48 -12.01 -21.06 16.07
C ALA A 48 -12.52 -20.49 14.73
N THR A 49 -13.81 -20.70 14.42
CA THR A 49 -14.43 -20.16 13.20
C THR A 49 -14.53 -18.64 13.25
N LYS A 50 -14.93 -18.05 14.38
CA LYS A 50 -14.94 -16.58 14.56
C LYS A 50 -13.56 -15.98 14.45
N ALA A 51 -12.55 -16.60 15.05
CA ALA A 51 -11.16 -16.17 14.94
C ALA A 51 -10.66 -16.25 13.50
N GLN A 52 -10.99 -17.34 12.79
CA GLN A 52 -10.64 -17.50 11.38
C GLN A 52 -11.32 -16.43 10.51
N GLN A 53 -12.63 -16.22 10.65
CA GLN A 53 -13.37 -15.19 9.93
C GLN A 53 -12.84 -13.78 10.22
N ALA A 54 -12.47 -13.48 11.47
CA ALA A 54 -11.85 -12.21 11.82
C ALA A 54 -10.49 -12.04 11.15
N SER A 55 -9.68 -13.12 11.10
CA SER A 55 -8.38 -13.11 10.42
C SER A 55 -8.50 -12.95 8.90
N GLU A 56 -9.51 -13.58 8.28
CA GLU A 56 -9.78 -13.49 6.85
C GLU A 56 -10.25 -12.08 6.48
N LYS A 57 -11.20 -11.50 7.24
CA LYS A 57 -11.63 -10.10 7.05
C LYS A 57 -10.48 -9.10 7.22
N ALA A 58 -9.59 -9.33 8.19
CA ALA A 58 -8.41 -8.51 8.38
C ALA A 58 -7.45 -8.61 7.17
N ARG A 59 -7.24 -9.82 6.65
CA ARG A 59 -6.44 -10.05 5.44
C ARG A 59 -7.05 -9.41 4.19
N GLU A 60 -8.36 -9.50 4.00
CA GLU A 60 -9.05 -8.88 2.87
C GLU A 60 -8.92 -7.35 2.91
N THR A 61 -9.12 -6.75 4.08
CA THR A 61 -8.92 -5.30 4.28
C THR A 61 -7.49 -4.89 3.97
N GLU A 62 -6.52 -5.66 4.45
CA GLU A 62 -5.10 -5.38 4.21
C GLU A 62 -4.74 -5.53 2.72
N GLN A 63 -5.21 -6.58 2.06
CA GLN A 63 -5.02 -6.75 0.62
C GLN A 63 -5.67 -5.64 -0.19
N GLN A 64 -6.83 -5.14 0.24
CA GLN A 64 -7.47 -4.00 -0.40
C GLN A 64 -6.63 -2.73 -0.27
N ARG A 65 -6.13 -2.45 0.94
CA ARG A 65 -5.23 -1.30 1.18
C ARG A 65 -3.95 -1.38 0.36
N GLN A 66 -3.37 -2.57 0.25
CA GLN A 66 -2.20 -2.79 -0.59
C GLN A 66 -2.50 -2.53 -2.07
N ARG A 67 -3.63 -3.04 -2.59
CA ARG A 67 -4.06 -2.75 -3.97
C ARG A 67 -4.25 -1.26 -4.22
N ASP A 68 -4.87 -0.54 -3.29
CA ASP A 68 -5.10 0.90 -3.43
C ASP A 68 -3.78 1.68 -3.42
N ILE A 69 -2.82 1.30 -2.56
CA ILE A 69 -1.46 1.88 -2.54
C ILE A 69 -0.71 1.56 -3.85
N ASP A 70 -0.79 0.33 -4.33
CA ASP A 70 -0.14 -0.08 -5.57
C ASP A 70 -0.71 0.66 -6.78
N GLN A 71 -2.02 0.90 -6.80
CA GLN A 71 -2.65 1.73 -7.83
C GLN A 71 -2.11 3.16 -7.79
N VAL A 72 -2.04 3.79 -6.62
CA VAL A 72 -1.45 5.14 -6.47
C VAL A 72 0.01 5.16 -6.94
N ARG A 73 0.78 4.12 -6.63
CA ARG A 73 2.18 3.98 -7.07
C ARG A 73 2.28 3.89 -8.59
N ASN A 74 1.45 3.05 -9.22
CA ASN A 74 1.45 2.86 -10.67
C ASN A 74 1.02 4.15 -11.39
N ASP A 75 -0.04 4.81 -10.92
CA ASP A 75 -0.50 6.09 -11.48
C ASP A 75 0.58 7.17 -11.37
N ALA A 76 1.32 7.22 -10.24
CA ALA A 76 2.42 8.15 -10.07
C ALA A 76 3.61 7.82 -10.99
N ALA A 77 3.91 6.54 -11.22
CA ALA A 77 4.96 6.11 -12.14
C ALA A 77 4.60 6.46 -13.60
N ASP A 78 3.36 6.23 -14.01
CA ASP A 78 2.86 6.57 -15.34
C ASP A 78 2.86 8.09 -15.59
N GLN A 79 2.42 8.88 -14.60
CA GLN A 79 2.49 10.34 -14.67
C GLN A 79 3.93 10.81 -14.79
N LYS A 80 4.84 10.26 -13.97
CA LYS A 80 6.26 10.56 -14.04
C LYS A 80 6.83 10.29 -15.43
N GLN A 81 6.53 9.14 -16.03
CA GLN A 81 7.05 8.78 -17.35
C GLN A 81 6.56 9.75 -18.43
N LYS A 82 5.30 10.17 -18.38
CA LYS A 82 4.74 11.17 -19.32
C LYS A 82 5.39 12.53 -19.14
N ASP A 83 5.55 12.99 -17.90
CA ASP A 83 6.19 14.26 -17.58
C ASP A 83 7.66 14.26 -18.03
N ASP A 84 8.40 13.19 -17.75
CA ASP A 84 9.82 13.06 -18.11
C ASP A 84 9.97 13.01 -19.65
N ALA A 85 9.04 12.37 -20.38
CA ALA A 85 9.04 12.38 -21.84
C ALA A 85 8.75 13.78 -22.43
N LEU A 86 7.82 14.52 -21.85
CA LEU A 86 7.54 15.91 -22.25
C LEU A 86 8.73 16.82 -21.95
N ALA A 87 9.36 16.68 -20.79
CA ALA A 87 10.56 17.43 -20.42
C ALA A 87 11.71 17.15 -21.41
N ALA A 88 11.93 15.88 -21.79
CA ALA A 88 12.94 15.53 -22.78
C ALA A 88 12.69 16.19 -24.15
N GLN A 89 11.44 16.28 -24.60
CA GLN A 89 11.09 17.00 -25.83
C GLN A 89 11.39 18.50 -25.71
N GLN A 90 11.01 19.12 -24.60
CA GLN A 90 11.27 20.55 -24.34
C GLN A 90 12.77 20.86 -24.26
N HIS A 91 13.57 19.96 -23.67
CA HIS A 91 15.03 20.08 -23.65
C HIS A 91 15.61 20.02 -25.06
N ALA A 92 15.18 19.06 -25.89
CA ALA A 92 15.63 18.96 -27.28
C ALA A 92 15.27 20.21 -28.10
N ASP A 93 14.07 20.76 -27.91
CA ASP A 93 13.65 22.00 -28.55
C ASP A 93 14.50 23.19 -28.08
N ASN A 94 14.81 23.27 -26.78
CA ASN A 94 15.67 24.33 -26.23
C ASN A 94 17.10 24.25 -26.76
N ASP A 95 17.68 23.06 -26.82
CA ASP A 95 19.03 22.84 -27.35
C ASP A 95 19.10 23.22 -28.83
N SER A 96 18.08 22.84 -29.62
CA SER A 96 17.96 23.27 -31.02
C SER A 96 17.87 24.79 -31.18
N LEU A 97 17.14 25.48 -30.30
CA LEU A 97 17.08 26.94 -30.28
C LEU A 97 18.41 27.58 -29.88
N ARG A 98 19.12 27.01 -28.90
CA ARG A 98 20.46 27.46 -28.49
C ARG A 98 21.46 27.32 -29.64
N ASP A 99 21.43 26.20 -30.36
CA ASP A 99 22.27 25.99 -31.54
C ASP A 99 21.99 27.00 -32.65
N GLN A 100 20.71 27.31 -32.90
CA GLN A 100 20.32 28.34 -33.88
C GLN A 100 20.80 29.73 -33.46
N ILE A 101 20.68 30.08 -32.18
CA ILE A 101 21.20 31.35 -31.63
C ILE A 101 22.73 31.40 -31.78
N GLY A 102 23.44 30.32 -31.44
CA GLY A 102 24.89 30.24 -31.59
C GLY A 102 25.36 30.44 -33.04
N LYS A 103 24.64 29.86 -34.00
CA LYS A 103 24.89 30.09 -35.44
C LYS A 103 24.67 31.56 -35.81
N LEU A 104 23.57 32.17 -35.36
CA LEU A 104 23.27 33.59 -35.62
C LEU A 104 24.33 34.53 -35.00
N LEU A 105 24.81 34.22 -33.80
CA LEU A 105 25.89 34.99 -33.15
C LEU A 105 27.21 34.86 -33.93
N THR A 106 27.53 33.66 -34.42
CA THR A 106 28.71 33.41 -35.26
C THR A 106 28.63 34.16 -36.59
N ASP A 107 27.49 34.11 -37.27
CA ASP A 107 27.24 34.85 -38.51
C ASP A 107 27.34 36.36 -38.30
N ARG A 108 26.78 36.87 -37.18
CA ARG A 108 26.92 38.27 -36.76
C ARG A 108 28.37 38.66 -36.50
N ALA A 109 29.15 37.83 -35.82
CA ALA A 109 30.57 38.09 -35.57
C ALA A 109 31.36 38.17 -36.89
N ALA A 110 31.08 37.28 -37.85
CA ALA A 110 31.68 37.31 -39.17
C ALA A 110 31.34 38.60 -39.94
N LEU A 111 30.09 39.07 -39.87
CA LEU A 111 29.65 40.34 -40.47
C LEU A 111 30.30 41.56 -39.80
N ASN A 112 30.38 41.59 -38.46
CA ASN A 112 30.97 42.70 -37.70
C ASN A 112 32.49 42.80 -37.82
N SER A 113 33.20 41.68 -38.03
CA SER A 113 34.65 41.68 -38.31
C SER A 113 35.02 42.52 -39.54
N ARG A 114 34.06 42.72 -40.46
CA ARG A 114 34.19 43.55 -41.66
C ARG A 114 33.95 45.05 -41.40
N LEU A 115 33.47 45.43 -40.21
CA LEU A 115 33.15 46.80 -39.76
C LEU A 115 33.96 47.14 -38.49
N ALA A 116 35.28 47.21 -38.57
CA ALA A 116 36.13 47.36 -37.38
C ALA A 116 36.41 48.83 -36.98
N ALA A 117 36.07 49.20 -35.73
CA ALA A 117 36.91 49.94 -34.77
C ALA A 117 36.18 50.27 -33.46
N ARG A 118 34.84 50.49 -33.48
CA ARG A 118 34.06 50.90 -32.29
C ARG A 118 33.29 49.77 -31.57
N GLY A 119 33.16 48.58 -32.15
CA GLY A 119 32.25 47.52 -31.66
C GLY A 119 32.84 46.47 -30.71
N LYS A 120 34.16 46.43 -30.48
CA LYS A 120 34.83 45.31 -29.77
C LYS A 120 34.32 45.14 -28.32
N THR A 121 34.19 46.22 -27.58
CA THR A 121 33.74 46.20 -26.17
C THR A 121 32.26 45.81 -26.00
N ILE A 122 31.42 46.10 -27.00
CA ILE A 122 29.98 45.75 -26.98
C ILE A 122 29.78 44.25 -27.28
N ASN A 123 30.59 43.68 -28.16
CA ASN A 123 30.53 42.25 -28.48
C ASN A 123 30.96 41.40 -27.27
N ASP A 124 32.09 41.72 -26.62
CA ASP A 124 32.55 40.99 -25.43
C ASP A 124 31.51 40.99 -24.29
N LEU A 125 30.79 42.11 -24.10
CA LEU A 125 29.70 42.19 -23.11
C LEU A 125 28.50 41.32 -23.50
N THR A 126 28.20 41.22 -24.80
CA THR A 126 27.07 40.40 -25.29
C THR A 126 27.36 38.91 -25.10
N ASP A 127 28.59 38.49 -25.38
CA ASP A 127 29.03 37.10 -25.19
C ASP A 127 29.02 36.71 -23.71
N LEU A 128 29.54 37.58 -22.82
CA LEU A 128 29.50 37.37 -21.37
C LEU A 128 28.07 37.28 -20.82
N LEU A 129 27.16 38.14 -21.31
CA LEU A 129 25.74 38.07 -20.94
C LEU A 129 25.07 36.78 -21.43
N ALA A 130 25.43 36.29 -22.62
CA ALA A 130 24.91 35.02 -23.15
C ALA A 130 25.39 33.82 -22.32
N GLU A 131 26.66 33.81 -21.91
CA GLU A 131 27.21 32.77 -21.06
C GLU A 131 26.61 32.79 -19.65
N LEU A 132 26.50 33.96 -19.02
CA LEU A 132 25.85 34.11 -17.71
C LEU A 132 24.36 33.70 -17.75
N ARG A 133 23.66 34.04 -18.84
CA ARG A 133 22.26 33.61 -19.06
C ARG A 133 22.19 32.08 -19.17
N SER A 134 23.09 31.47 -19.93
CA SER A 134 23.15 30.02 -20.10
C SER A 134 23.40 29.30 -18.77
N GLU A 135 24.35 29.79 -17.98
CA GLU A 135 24.68 29.22 -16.66
C GLU A 135 23.51 29.40 -15.67
N ALA A 136 22.90 30.59 -15.62
CA ALA A 136 21.73 30.85 -14.78
C ALA A 136 20.53 29.97 -15.16
N ASP A 137 20.27 29.77 -16.46
CA ASP A 137 19.22 28.86 -16.94
C ASP A 137 19.54 27.39 -16.58
N GLY A 138 20.82 26.99 -16.62
CA GLY A 138 21.26 25.67 -16.16
C GLY A 138 20.94 25.42 -14.68
N TYR A 139 21.36 26.34 -13.80
CA TYR A 139 21.06 26.25 -12.36
C TYR A 139 19.55 26.25 -12.09
N ALA A 140 18.77 27.07 -12.80
CA ALA A 140 17.31 27.08 -12.66
C ALA A 140 16.69 25.74 -13.07
N GLY A 141 17.22 25.07 -14.11
CA GLY A 141 16.80 23.75 -14.55
C GLY A 141 17.07 22.65 -13.52
N GLU A 142 18.25 22.65 -12.91
CA GLU A 142 18.59 21.70 -11.84
C GLU A 142 17.66 21.85 -10.62
N LEU A 143 17.42 23.10 -10.20
CA LEU A 143 16.52 23.39 -9.09
C LEU A 143 15.08 22.97 -9.41
N ALA A 144 14.59 23.27 -10.61
CA ALA A 144 13.26 22.86 -11.06
C ALA A 144 13.09 21.34 -11.07
N THR A 145 14.13 20.60 -11.46
CA THR A 145 14.14 19.14 -11.47
C THR A 145 14.03 18.57 -10.05
N ALA A 146 14.83 19.09 -9.12
CA ALA A 146 14.79 18.69 -7.72
C ALA A 146 13.44 19.00 -7.04
N LEU A 147 12.89 20.19 -7.28
CA LEU A 147 11.58 20.60 -6.75
C LEU A 147 10.43 19.78 -7.36
N THR A 148 10.51 19.45 -8.64
CA THR A 148 9.51 18.60 -9.29
C THR A 148 9.56 17.18 -8.73
N ALA A 149 10.76 16.63 -8.49
CA ALA A 149 10.92 15.33 -7.86
C ALA A 149 10.34 15.30 -6.43
N SER A 150 10.63 16.31 -5.61
CA SER A 150 10.11 16.39 -4.24
C SER A 150 8.58 16.57 -4.22
N ARG A 151 8.03 17.40 -5.12
CA ARG A 151 6.58 17.59 -5.26
C ARG A 151 5.87 16.30 -5.68
N ARG A 152 6.42 15.55 -6.65
CA ARG A 152 5.86 14.26 -7.09
C ARG A 152 5.83 13.25 -5.94
N ALA A 153 6.92 13.15 -5.17
CA ALA A 153 6.97 12.29 -3.99
C ALA A 153 5.93 12.71 -2.93
N GLY A 154 5.81 14.02 -2.65
CA GLY A 154 4.81 14.53 -1.70
C GLY A 154 3.38 14.21 -2.09
N LEU A 155 3.01 14.43 -3.36
CA LEU A 155 1.67 14.11 -3.87
C LEU A 155 1.37 12.61 -3.85
N ALA A 156 2.37 11.76 -4.12
CA ALA A 156 2.21 10.31 -4.01
C ALA A 156 1.96 9.88 -2.55
N CYS A 157 2.70 10.46 -1.59
CA CYS A 157 2.47 10.23 -0.16
C CYS A 157 1.06 10.67 0.27
N GLU A 158 0.63 11.87 -0.14
CA GLU A 158 -0.70 12.39 0.20
C GLU A 158 -1.82 11.50 -0.37
N ARG A 159 -1.71 11.09 -1.64
CA ARG A 159 -2.70 10.19 -2.26
C ARG A 159 -2.74 8.82 -1.59
N SER A 160 -1.58 8.28 -1.19
CA SER A 160 -1.49 7.01 -0.46
C SER A 160 -2.13 7.12 0.92
N TYR A 161 -1.99 8.26 1.60
CA TYR A 161 -2.66 8.49 2.87
C TYR A 161 -4.17 8.65 2.70
N GLN A 162 -4.61 9.40 1.67
CA GLN A 162 -6.03 9.58 1.37
C GLN A 162 -6.73 8.25 0.99
N SER A 163 -6.04 7.32 0.31
CA SER A 163 -6.61 6.02 -0.02
C SER A 163 -6.87 5.16 1.23
N LEU A 164 -6.08 5.35 2.29
CA LEU A 164 -6.27 4.65 3.56
C LEU A 164 -7.42 5.21 4.41
N ILE A 165 -7.81 6.48 4.22
CA ILE A 165 -8.87 7.15 5.02
C ILE A 165 -10.25 7.08 4.35
N LYS A 166 -10.33 6.90 3.03
CA LYS A 166 -11.60 6.91 2.29
C LYS A 166 -12.48 5.65 2.45
N HIS A 167 -12.05 4.66 3.23
CA HIS A 167 -12.78 3.43 3.53
C HIS A 167 -13.18 3.36 5.00
#